data_AF-A0A852TMZ0-F1
#
_entry.id   AF-A0A852TMZ0-F1
#
_cell.length_a   1.000
_cell.length_b   1.000
_cell.length_c   1.000
_cell.angle_alpha   90.00
_cell.angle_beta   90.00
_cell.angle_gamma   90.00
#
_symmetry.space_group_name_H-M   'P 1'
#
loop_
_entity.id
_entity.type
_entity.pdbx_description
1 polymer ?
#
loop_
_entity_poly.entity_id
_entity_poly.type
_entity_poly.pdbx_seq_one_letter_code
_entity_poly.pdbx_strand_id
1 'polypeptide(L)' 'MAPHQEANVRRLGFGDDDIVAGPSRRLVDAIVVYGDVEAVRERVRQHIDAGADHVCLQVLTRDPAAPPMPQWREPAPALL' A
#
# COMPACT_ATOMS: atom_id res chain seq x y z
N MET A 1 6.33 -11.95 10.36
CA MET A 1 6.07 -11.96 8.90
C MET A 1 6.24 -13.39 8.41
N ALA A 2 5.44 -13.88 7.45
CA ALA A 2 5.59 -15.24 6.92
C ALA A 2 6.85 -15.33 6.02
N PRO A 3 7.50 -16.51 5.88
CA PRO A 3 8.76 -16.62 5.12
C PRO A 3 8.69 -16.13 3.67
N HIS A 4 7.55 -16.32 2.99
CA HIS A 4 7.35 -15.88 1.60
C HIS A 4 7.27 -14.35 1.47
N GLN A 5 6.76 -13.65 2.49
CA GLN A 5 6.68 -12.19 2.53
C GLN A 5 8.09 -11.59 2.71
N GLU A 6 8.93 -12.22 3.55
CA GLU A 6 10.32 -11.81 3.75
C GLU A 6 11.15 -11.94 2.49
N ALA A 7 11.08 -13.11 1.84
CA ALA A 7 11.75 -13.32 0.57
C ALA A 7 11.29 -12.31 -0.50
N ASN A 8 10.03 -11.87 -0.46
CA ASN A 8 9.50 -10.89 -1.41
C ASN A 8 10.11 -9.50 -1.21
N VAL A 9 10.09 -8.98 0.02
CA VAL A 9 10.63 -7.63 0.29
C VAL A 9 12.15 -7.59 0.09
N ARG A 10 12.88 -8.68 0.37
CA ARG A 10 14.32 -8.78 0.05
C ARG A 10 14.60 -8.65 -1.45
N ARG A 11 13.79 -9.30 -2.30
CA ARG A 11 13.89 -9.15 -3.77
C ARG A 11 13.61 -7.73 -4.25
N LEU A 12 12.87 -6.94 -3.47
CA LEU A 12 12.58 -5.53 -3.74
C LEU A 12 13.64 -4.57 -3.15
N GLY A 13 14.73 -5.09 -2.58
CA GLY A 13 15.85 -4.27 -2.08
C GLY A 13 15.69 -3.80 -0.63
N PHE A 14 14.86 -4.47 0.18
CA PHE A 14 14.78 -4.24 1.62
C PHE A 14 15.74 -5.17 2.38
N GLY A 15 16.48 -4.60 3.33
CA GLY A 15 17.53 -5.30 4.09
C GLY A 15 17.09 -5.71 5.49
N ASP A 16 18.03 -6.23 6.29
CA ASP A 16 17.76 -6.65 7.66
C ASP A 16 17.24 -5.50 8.54
N ASP A 17 17.77 -4.29 8.33
CA ASP A 17 17.34 -3.05 9.00
C ASP A 17 15.87 -2.70 8.74
N ASP A 18 15.30 -3.23 7.65
CA ASP A 18 13.90 -3.01 7.28
C ASP A 18 12.96 -4.10 7.80
N ILE A 19 13.48 -5.22 8.32
CA ILE A 19 12.72 -6.46 8.51
C ILE A 19 12.85 -7.02 9.93
N VAL A 20 14.07 -7.15 10.45
CA VAL A 20 14.37 -8.01 11.62
C VAL A 20 13.79 -7.45 12.92
N ALA A 21 13.85 -6.12 13.10
CA ALA A 21 13.27 -5.43 14.25
C ALA A 21 11.77 -5.12 14.08
N GLY A 22 11.14 -5.66 13.03
CA GLY A 22 9.85 -5.22 12.52
C GLY A 22 9.99 -4.36 11.27
N PRO A 23 8.89 -4.09 10.55
CA PRO A 23 8.93 -3.36 9.30
C PRO A 23 9.38 -1.91 9.56
N SER A 24 10.47 -1.48 8.91
CA SER A 24 10.93 -0.09 9.02
C SER A 24 9.89 0.87 8.47
N ARG A 25 10.01 2.14 8.86
CA ARG A 25 9.20 3.23 8.28
C ARG A 25 9.30 3.26 6.75
N ARG A 26 10.51 3.06 6.21
CA ARG A 26 10.76 3.01 4.75
C ARG A 26 9.98 1.88 4.08
N LEU A 27 9.99 0.69 4.68
CA LEU A 27 9.23 -0.46 4.18
C LEU A 27 7.72 -0.22 4.27
N VAL A 28 7.25 0.32 5.39
CA VAL A 28 5.83 0.66 5.59
C VAL A 28 5.36 1.68 4.55
N ASP A 29 6.07 2.80 4.40
CA ASP A 29 5.70 3.88 3.48
C ASP A 29 5.70 3.44 2.00
N ALA A 30 6.54 2.45 1.66
CA ALA A 30 6.61 1.86 0.32
C ALA A 30 5.42 0.95 0.01
N ILE A 31 4.86 0.26 1.02
CA ILE A 31 3.78 -0.71 0.83
C ILE A 31 2.40 -0.10 1.09
N VAL A 32 2.31 0.80 2.06
CA VAL A 32 1.04 1.37 2.53
C VAL A 32 1.06 2.88 2.37
N VAL A 33 -0.03 3.42 1.86
CA VAL A 33 -0.32 4.85 1.88
C VAL A 33 -1.26 5.17 3.04
N TYR A 34 -0.94 6.21 3.79
CA TYR A 34 -1.78 6.76 4.86
C TYR A 34 -1.96 8.26 4.61
N GLY A 35 -3.16 8.78 4.85
CA GLY A 35 -3.47 10.19 4.63
C GLY A 35 -4.91 10.39 4.19
N ASP A 36 -5.15 11.54 3.56
CA ASP A 36 -6.42 11.89 2.95
C ASP A 36 -6.54 11.33 1.52
N VAL A 37 -7.63 11.67 0.86
CA VAL A 37 -7.91 11.26 -0.53
C VAL A 37 -6.84 11.76 -1.50
N GLU A 38 -6.26 12.93 -1.27
CA GLU A 38 -5.20 13.46 -2.14
C GLU A 38 -3.90 12.67 -2.01
N ALA A 39 -3.54 12.23 -0.80
CA ALA A 39 -2.40 11.33 -0.60
C ALA A 39 -2.60 9.99 -1.33
N VAL A 40 -3.82 9.44 -1.31
CA VAL A 40 -4.17 8.21 -2.06
C VAL A 40 -4.09 8.46 -3.57
N ARG A 41 -4.65 9.58 -4.05
CA ARG A 41 -4.63 9.97 -5.47
C ARG A 41 -3.21 10.12 -6.01
N GLU A 42 -2.35 10.79 -5.26
CA GLU A 42 -0.95 10.97 -5.65
C GLU A 42 -0.22 9.62 -5.69
N ARG A 43 -0.46 8.72 -4.71
CA ARG A 43 0.13 7.38 -4.75
C ARG A 43 -0.36 6.56 -5.95
N VAL A 44 -1.64 6.63 -6.28
CA VAL A 44 -2.21 5.97 -7.48
C VAL A 44 -1.53 6.51 -8.75
N ARG A 45 -1.39 7.84 -8.86
CA ARG A 45 -0.69 8.47 -9.98
C ARG A 45 0.76 8.01 -10.10
N GLN A 46 1.48 7.87 -8.99
CA GLN A 46 2.85 7.36 -8.98
C GLN A 46 2.96 5.94 -9.54
N HIS A 47 1.98 5.07 -9.28
CA HIS A 47 1.94 3.74 -9.88
C HIS A 47 1.70 3.79 -11.39
N ILE A 48 0.79 4.67 -11.85
CA ILE A 48 0.51 4.87 -13.28
C ILE A 48 1.74 5.47 -13.99
N ASP A 49 2.37 6.49 -13.41
CA ASP A 49 3.59 7.12 -13.94
C ASP A 49 4.76 6.11 -14.01
N ALA A 50 4.77 5.09 -13.13
CA ALA A 50 5.71 3.96 -13.17
C ALA A 50 5.35 2.89 -14.23
N GLY A 51 4.26 3.07 -14.99
CA GLY A 51 3.85 2.23 -16.10
C GLY A 51 2.69 1.28 -15.80
N ALA A 52 2.02 1.39 -14.65
CA ALA A 52 0.81 0.60 -14.39
C ALA A 52 -0.35 1.06 -15.28
N ASP A 53 -1.02 0.13 -15.93
CA ASP A 53 -2.30 0.34 -16.64
C ASP A 53 -3.52 0.09 -15.74
N HIS A 54 -3.31 -0.56 -14.59
CA HIS A 54 -4.32 -0.83 -13.58
C HIS A 54 -3.72 -0.78 -12.17
N VAL A 55 -4.44 -0.16 -11.23
CA VAL A 55 -4.04 -0.07 -9.82
C VAL A 55 -5.17 -0.60 -8.92
N CYS A 56 -4.93 -1.72 -8.25
CA CYS A 56 -5.87 -2.30 -7.29
C CYS A 56 -5.73 -1.65 -5.90
N LEU A 57 -6.83 -1.16 -5.34
CA LEU A 57 -6.85 -0.56 -4.00
C LEU A 57 -7.30 -1.55 -2.94
N GLN A 58 -6.37 -1.99 -2.10
CA GLN A 58 -6.66 -2.75 -0.89
C GLN A 58 -6.77 -1.79 0.30
N VAL A 59 -7.99 -1.57 0.80
CA VAL A 59 -8.22 -0.75 1.99
C VAL A 59 -8.08 -1.63 3.24
N LEU A 60 -7.25 -1.18 4.17
CA LEU A 60 -7.08 -1.83 5.48
C LEU A 60 -7.96 -1.12 6.51
N THR A 61 -8.97 -1.80 7.02
CA THR A 61 -9.89 -1.30 8.06
C THR A 61 -9.69 -2.08 9.37
N ARG A 62 -10.37 -1.63 10.43
CA ARG A 62 -10.36 -2.33 11.74
C ARG A 62 -11.01 -3.71 11.69
N ASP A 63 -11.99 -3.89 10.81
CA ASP A 63 -12.66 -5.17 10.59
C ASP A 63 -12.31 -5.68 9.19
N PRO A 64 -11.32 -6.57 9.07
CA PRO A 64 -10.89 -7.08 7.77
C PRO A 64 -11.90 -8.06 7.14
N ALA A 65 -12.91 -8.52 7.88
CA ALA A 65 -13.93 -9.43 7.35
C ALA A 65 -15.09 -8.69 6.67
N ALA A 66 -15.27 -7.39 6.98
CA ALA A 66 -16.30 -6.57 6.38
C ALA A 66 -15.81 -5.88 5.10
N PRO A 67 -16.63 -5.82 4.03
CA PRO A 67 -16.27 -5.08 2.83
C PRO A 67 -16.21 -3.56 3.13
N PRO A 68 -15.10 -2.87 2.83
CA PRO A 68 -14.88 -1.47 3.17
C PRO A 68 -15.57 -0.51 2.17
N MET A 69 -16.87 -0.71 1.95
CA MET A 69 -17.67 0.04 0.97
C MET A 69 -17.58 1.56 1.15
N PRO A 70 -17.67 2.13 2.37
CA PRO A 70 -17.49 3.57 2.57
C PRO A 70 -16.11 4.06 2.14
N GLN A 71 -15.06 3.33 2.50
CA GLN A 71 -13.67 3.71 2.24
C GLN A 71 -13.27 3.54 0.77
N TRP A 72 -13.96 2.72 0.00
CA TRP A 72 -13.82 2.71 -1.46
C TRP A 72 -14.56 3.88 -2.11
N ARG A 73 -15.75 4.24 -1.60
CA ARG A 73 -16.57 5.32 -2.16
C ARG A 73 -15.97 6.71 -1.95
N GLU A 74 -15.29 6.93 -0.83
CA GLU A 74 -14.69 8.22 -0.49
C GLU A 74 -13.63 8.68 -1.50
N PRO A 75 -12.61 7.89 -1.87
CA PRO A 75 -11.60 8.29 -2.85
C PRO A 75 -12.05 8.12 -4.30
N ALA A 76 -13.07 7.29 -4.59
CA ALA A 76 -13.46 6.95 -5.96
C ALA A 76 -13.64 8.17 -6.89
N PRO A 77 -14.31 9.28 -6.49
CA PRO A 77 -14.46 10.45 -7.35
C PRO A 77 -13.14 11.16 -7.72
N ALA A 78 -12.10 11.00 -6.91
CA ALA A 78 -10.79 11.63 -7.14
C ALA A 78 -9.86 10.77 -8.03
N LEU A 79 -10.24 9.52 -8.29
CA LEU A 79 -9.45 8.50 -8.99
C LEU A 79 -10.03 8.10 -10.36
N LEU A 80 -11.22 8.60 -10.71
CA LEU A 80 -11.87 8.44 -12.01
C LEU A 80 -11.54 9.63 -12.92
#